data_AF-A0A409VI88-F1
#
_entry.id   AF-A0A409VI88-F1
#
_cell.length_a   1.000
_cell.length_b   1.000
_cell.length_c   1.000
_cell.angle_alpha   90.00
_cell.angle_beta   90.00
_cell.angle_gamma   90.00
#
_symmetry.space_group_name_H-M   'P 1'
#
loop_
_entity.id
_entity.type
_entity.pdbx_description
1 polymer ?
#
loop_
_entity_poly.entity_id
_entity_poly.type
_entity_poly.pdbx_seq_one_letter_code
_entity_poly.pdbx_strand_id
1 'polypeptide(L)'
;MKPFYANYCPLEYNAVFLPDTNGHFPVGVTTFVTPVRPAKPIGSAKLRRAGSTDESQDALYLEEVAFTAYYPADISTASRKGVPWLLRPVRKTLLGYAIFLNLSSWLLWPLAYFFGALLKIPAYPNAPILNPSHSNDYSQDGEEALPSQWPLVIFSHGLGGTRTAYSQFCTRLASAGRVVIAFEHRDGTAPVCMPRSWEAAGRTSPRTVYYIKDVDLLRDGNDAKAAHPIPLRGEQLAFRRHEIYIGYSTICRLLENDPTLELTVIDDTPFDKGSWLARNDFDQPIVRYSDGVSLTGHSFGGCTVLSLLSTRPLEGYDAIPVERAIVLDPWLEPLPSPGPSPLTLDAASKISKQENSVGSSMAAADGALPDIRQLKTNVDHPSMLVINSETFTLWKDHYARLQEVVAGWEPQGDRILTIAWLISAKSLKAGSQMNIRPMRVEDLPGMQACNLQNLPENYTMKYYMYHAMTWPSISFVAEDQGGRIVGYILAKMDEETPEGEEAHGHVTSLSVLRSYRRLGLAKKLMVQSQEAMAQIYRASYVSLHVRKSNRAALSLYKDTLGFTVKEIEKGYYADGEDAYAMRLTLK
;
A
#
# COMPACT_ATOMS: atom_id res chain seq x y z
N MET A 1 -0.32 -30.92 -44.15
CA MET A 1 0.86 -30.33 -43.46
C MET A 1 0.55 -30.24 -41.98
N LYS A 2 1.17 -31.10 -41.16
CA LYS A 2 1.18 -30.97 -39.69
C LYS A 2 2.34 -30.04 -39.29
N PRO A 3 2.18 -29.07 -38.37
CA PRO A 3 3.32 -28.46 -37.75
C PRO A 3 3.76 -29.28 -36.53
N PHE A 4 5.04 -29.62 -36.54
CA PHE A 4 5.82 -30.18 -35.45
C PHE A 4 5.76 -29.27 -34.21
N TYR A 5 5.31 -29.79 -33.07
CA TYR A 5 5.78 -29.39 -31.75
C TYR A 5 5.80 -30.64 -30.86
N ALA A 6 6.93 -31.33 -30.88
CA ALA A 6 7.28 -32.36 -29.91
C ALA A 6 8.60 -31.97 -29.25
N ASN A 7 8.64 -32.13 -27.93
CA ASN A 7 9.82 -32.27 -27.09
C ASN A 7 10.70 -31.03 -26.86
N TYR A 8 10.21 -30.12 -26.00
CA TYR A 8 11.12 -29.40 -25.12
C TYR A 8 11.37 -30.24 -23.86
N CYS A 9 12.58 -30.80 -23.80
CA CYS A 9 13.19 -31.28 -22.57
C CYS A 9 13.18 -30.12 -21.54
N PRO A 10 12.67 -30.28 -20.31
CA PRO A 10 12.78 -29.24 -19.32
C PRO A 10 14.25 -29.18 -18.90
N LEU A 11 14.99 -28.21 -19.44
CA LEU A 11 16.19 -27.70 -18.78
C LEU A 11 15.79 -27.40 -17.34
N GLU A 12 16.35 -28.12 -16.38
CA GLU A 12 16.25 -27.80 -14.95
C GLU A 12 16.93 -26.45 -14.72
N TYR A 13 16.20 -25.37 -14.98
CA TYR A 13 16.58 -24.05 -14.50
C TYR A 13 16.54 -24.13 -12.97
N ASN A 14 17.70 -23.97 -12.34
CA ASN A 14 17.84 -23.83 -10.89
C ASN A 14 16.83 -22.78 -10.41
N ALA A 15 15.83 -23.23 -9.65
CA ALA A 15 14.78 -22.34 -9.16
C ALA A 15 15.41 -21.24 -8.31
N VAL A 16 15.04 -19.98 -8.56
CA VAL A 16 15.51 -18.84 -7.79
C VAL A 16 14.60 -18.72 -6.58
N PHE A 17 15.16 -18.84 -5.38
CA PHE A 17 14.41 -18.61 -4.17
C PHE A 17 14.51 -17.15 -3.75
N LEU A 18 13.44 -16.63 -3.13
CA LEU A 18 13.57 -15.47 -2.25
C LEU A 18 14.60 -15.79 -1.16
N PRO A 19 15.30 -14.76 -0.63
CA PRO A 19 16.23 -14.95 0.48
C PRO A 19 15.61 -15.79 1.60
N ASP A 20 16.35 -16.80 2.06
CA ASP A 20 15.90 -17.66 3.16
C ASP A 20 15.78 -16.85 4.44
N THR A 21 14.81 -17.21 5.27
CA THR A 21 14.64 -16.55 6.56
C THR A 21 15.42 -17.35 7.60
N ASN A 22 16.63 -16.88 7.93
CA ASN A 22 17.51 -17.44 8.97
C ASN A 22 16.83 -17.45 10.36
N GLY A 23 15.89 -18.36 10.57
CA GLY A 23 15.22 -18.60 11.85
C GLY A 23 15.40 -20.06 12.28
N HIS A 24 14.87 -20.38 13.46
CA HIS A 24 15.13 -21.64 14.14
C HIS A 24 14.33 -22.80 13.52
N PHE A 25 13.16 -22.49 12.96
CA PHE A 25 12.25 -23.52 12.44
C PHE A 25 12.12 -23.45 10.92
N PRO A 26 12.09 -24.60 10.22
CA PRO A 26 11.64 -24.65 8.84
C PRO A 26 10.17 -24.23 8.75
N VAL A 27 9.79 -23.61 7.64
CA VAL A 27 8.48 -22.98 7.49
C VAL A 27 7.59 -23.78 6.54
N GLY A 28 6.43 -24.22 7.03
CA GLY A 28 5.34 -24.77 6.25
C GLY A 28 4.43 -23.66 5.72
N VAL A 29 3.81 -23.90 4.56
CA VAL A 29 2.85 -22.99 3.93
C VAL A 29 1.65 -23.76 3.40
N THR A 30 0.46 -23.39 3.87
CA THR A 30 -0.81 -23.95 3.40
C THR A 30 -1.80 -22.82 3.13
N THR A 31 -2.45 -22.81 1.97
CA THR A 31 -3.52 -21.83 1.69
C THR A 31 -4.87 -22.49 1.89
N PHE A 32 -5.59 -22.06 2.93
CA PHE A 32 -6.91 -22.54 3.26
C PHE A 32 -8.00 -21.67 2.66
N VAL A 33 -9.15 -22.30 2.42
CA VAL A 33 -10.33 -21.69 1.86
C VAL A 33 -11.59 -22.25 2.52
N THR A 34 -12.47 -21.36 2.95
CA THR A 34 -13.78 -21.67 3.56
C THR A 34 -14.89 -20.94 2.79
N PRO A 35 -16.01 -21.59 2.47
CA PRO A 35 -17.17 -20.92 1.89
C PRO A 35 -17.89 -20.06 2.94
N VAL A 36 -18.60 -19.03 2.48
CA VAL A 36 -19.48 -18.20 3.30
C VAL A 36 -20.93 -18.52 2.93
N ARG A 37 -21.69 -19.05 3.89
CA ARG A 37 -23.09 -19.46 3.70
C ARG A 37 -24.01 -18.75 4.71
N PRO A 38 -25.05 -18.00 4.27
CA PRO A 38 -25.31 -17.59 2.90
C PRO A 38 -24.27 -16.57 2.40
N ALA A 39 -23.96 -16.61 1.11
CA ALA A 39 -23.17 -15.56 0.47
C ALA A 39 -23.95 -14.24 0.51
N LYS A 40 -23.25 -13.12 0.68
CA LYS A 40 -23.90 -11.81 0.89
C LYS A 40 -23.13 -10.65 0.27
N PRO A 41 -23.81 -9.63 -0.25
CA PRO A 41 -23.16 -8.37 -0.62
C PRO A 41 -22.72 -7.62 0.63
N ILE A 42 -21.61 -6.88 0.54
CA ILE A 42 -21.13 -6.00 1.60
C ILE A 42 -21.03 -4.58 1.04
N GLY A 43 -21.76 -3.65 1.65
CA GLY A 43 -21.80 -2.27 1.16
C GLY A 43 -22.80 -2.07 0.02
N SER A 44 -22.74 -0.88 -0.57
CA SER A 44 -23.69 -0.38 -1.56
C SER A 44 -23.09 -0.29 -2.97
N ALA A 45 -21.77 -0.41 -3.12
CA ALA A 45 -21.09 -0.27 -4.39
C ALA A 45 -21.59 -1.28 -5.44
N LYS A 46 -21.94 -0.77 -6.64
CA LYS A 46 -22.40 -1.57 -7.78
C LYS A 46 -21.45 -1.43 -8.97
N LEU A 47 -21.24 -2.53 -9.70
CA LEU A 47 -20.49 -2.57 -10.97
C LEU A 47 -21.44 -2.56 -12.17
N ARG A 48 -21.01 -1.94 -13.26
CA ARG A 48 -21.71 -2.02 -14.55
C ARG A 48 -21.46 -3.38 -15.21
N ARG A 49 -22.51 -4.12 -15.54
CA ARG A 49 -22.39 -5.39 -16.29
C ARG A 49 -22.01 -5.11 -17.74
N ALA A 50 -21.06 -5.86 -18.29
CA ALA A 50 -20.71 -5.76 -19.71
C ALA A 50 -21.90 -6.25 -20.57
N GLY A 51 -22.52 -5.34 -21.33
CA GLY A 51 -23.55 -5.67 -22.33
C GLY A 51 -25.01 -5.53 -21.90
N SER A 52 -25.32 -4.99 -20.72
CA SER A 52 -26.69 -4.64 -20.31
C SER A 52 -26.73 -3.25 -19.69
N THR A 53 -27.73 -2.45 -20.08
CA THR A 53 -27.98 -1.11 -19.53
C THR A 53 -28.81 -1.13 -18.25
N ASP A 54 -29.39 -2.28 -17.87
CA ASP A 54 -30.45 -2.36 -16.84
C ASP A 54 -30.12 -3.30 -15.67
N GLU A 55 -29.01 -4.05 -15.72
CA GLU A 55 -28.59 -4.94 -14.62
C GLU A 55 -27.29 -4.48 -13.97
N SER A 56 -27.37 -4.08 -12.70
CA SER A 56 -26.21 -3.80 -11.85
C SER A 56 -25.83 -5.03 -11.02
N GLN A 57 -24.53 -5.25 -10.80
CA GLN A 57 -24.02 -6.33 -9.95
C GLN A 57 -23.37 -5.74 -8.70
N ASP A 58 -23.54 -6.36 -7.53
CA ASP A 58 -22.79 -5.99 -6.33
C ASP A 58 -21.28 -6.05 -6.59
N ALA A 59 -20.60 -4.95 -6.32
CA ALA A 59 -19.15 -4.83 -6.50
C ALA A 59 -18.39 -5.69 -5.50
N LEU A 60 -18.89 -5.71 -4.26
CA LEU A 60 -18.30 -6.38 -3.12
C LEU A 60 -19.25 -7.49 -2.65
N TYR A 61 -18.90 -8.73 -2.98
CA TYR A 61 -19.73 -9.89 -2.68
C TYR A 61 -18.92 -10.95 -1.95
N LEU A 62 -19.35 -11.29 -0.74
CA LEU A 62 -18.64 -12.18 0.17
C LEU A 62 -19.25 -13.58 0.08
N GLU A 63 -18.52 -14.47 -0.59
CA GLU A 63 -18.92 -15.86 -0.87
C GLU A 63 -17.88 -16.88 -0.39
N GLU A 64 -16.63 -16.44 -0.22
CA GLU A 64 -15.50 -17.28 0.13
C GLU A 64 -14.46 -16.44 0.89
N VAL A 65 -13.84 -17.03 1.90
CA VAL A 65 -12.67 -16.46 2.58
C VAL A 65 -11.46 -17.35 2.32
N ALA A 66 -10.35 -16.74 1.94
CA ALA A 66 -9.08 -17.43 1.72
C ALA A 66 -7.95 -16.80 2.54
N PHE A 67 -7.11 -17.65 3.13
CA PHE A 67 -5.95 -17.21 3.91
C PHE A 67 -4.80 -18.22 3.79
N THR A 68 -3.57 -17.72 3.84
CA THR A 68 -2.34 -18.53 3.85
C THR A 68 -1.79 -18.61 5.25
N ALA A 69 -1.68 -19.82 5.78
CA ALA A 69 -0.96 -20.09 7.00
C ALA A 69 0.53 -20.29 6.70
N TYR A 70 1.38 -19.54 7.40
CA TYR A 70 2.83 -19.77 7.49
C TYR A 70 3.13 -20.20 8.92
N TYR A 71 3.82 -21.32 9.11
CA TYR A 71 3.95 -21.93 10.45
C TYR A 71 5.24 -22.75 10.57
N PRO A 72 5.76 -22.97 11.80
CA PRO A 72 6.81 -23.95 12.06
C PRO A 72 6.35 -25.33 11.57
N ALA A 73 7.12 -25.96 10.69
CA ALA A 73 6.76 -27.22 10.07
C ALA A 73 7.64 -28.38 10.55
N ASP A 74 7.05 -29.56 10.62
CA ASP A 74 7.82 -30.79 10.65
C ASP A 74 8.18 -31.19 9.21
N ILE A 75 9.48 -31.18 8.90
CA ILE A 75 10.00 -31.52 7.58
C ILE A 75 10.47 -32.97 7.45
N SER A 76 10.28 -33.80 8.49
CA SER A 76 10.64 -35.22 8.48
C SER A 76 9.97 -35.99 7.32
N THR A 77 8.76 -35.58 6.95
CA THR A 77 7.92 -36.20 5.91
C THR A 77 7.62 -35.25 4.74
N ALA A 78 8.09 -34.00 4.80
CA ALA A 78 7.69 -32.96 3.85
C ALA A 78 8.39 -33.07 2.49
N SER A 79 7.65 -32.73 1.43
CA SER A 79 8.12 -32.75 0.05
C SER A 79 8.97 -31.52 -0.33
N ARG A 80 9.30 -31.40 -1.62
CA ARG A 80 10.18 -30.38 -2.22
C ARG A 80 9.90 -28.96 -1.72
N LYS A 81 10.91 -28.31 -1.13
CA LYS A 81 10.91 -26.88 -0.76
C LYS A 81 10.62 -26.00 -2.00
N GLY A 82 9.72 -25.04 -1.87
CA GLY A 82 9.46 -24.01 -2.88
C GLY A 82 8.01 -23.83 -3.28
N VAL A 83 7.40 -22.73 -2.84
CA VAL A 83 6.05 -22.30 -3.24
C VAL A 83 6.17 -21.19 -4.28
N PRO A 84 5.40 -21.18 -5.38
CA PRO A 84 5.42 -20.07 -6.34
C PRO A 84 5.12 -18.74 -5.65
N TRP A 85 5.99 -17.73 -5.84
CA TRP A 85 5.76 -16.40 -5.26
C TRP A 85 4.60 -15.68 -5.95
N LEU A 86 4.51 -15.79 -7.29
CA LEU A 86 3.42 -15.21 -8.07
C LEU A 86 2.20 -16.15 -8.12
N LEU A 87 1.01 -15.60 -7.90
CA LEU A 87 -0.24 -16.34 -7.96
C LEU A 87 -0.47 -16.96 -9.34
N ARG A 88 -1.07 -18.16 -9.35
CA ARG A 88 -1.45 -18.88 -10.58
C ARG A 88 -2.96 -18.80 -10.81
N PRO A 89 -3.42 -18.70 -12.07
CA PRO A 89 -2.62 -18.63 -13.31
C PRO A 89 -1.89 -17.29 -13.49
N VAL A 90 -0.59 -17.35 -13.85
CA VAL A 90 0.30 -16.17 -13.98
C VAL A 90 -0.28 -15.10 -14.91
N ARG A 91 -0.90 -15.49 -16.03
CA ARG A 91 -1.50 -14.55 -16.99
C ARG A 91 -2.55 -13.64 -16.36
N LYS A 92 -3.40 -14.17 -15.46
CA LYS A 92 -4.42 -13.39 -14.76
C LYS A 92 -3.79 -12.44 -13.74
N THR A 93 -2.76 -12.89 -13.03
CA THR A 93 -1.99 -12.07 -12.09
C THR A 93 -1.34 -10.88 -12.77
N LEU A 94 -0.73 -11.08 -13.95
CA LEU A 94 -0.17 -9.98 -14.74
C LEU A 94 -1.24 -9.01 -15.22
N LEU A 95 -2.36 -9.52 -15.72
CA LEU A 95 -3.46 -8.66 -16.15
C LEU A 95 -3.98 -7.84 -14.98
N GLY A 96 -4.08 -8.43 -13.78
CA GLY A 96 -4.42 -7.73 -12.55
C GLY A 96 -3.43 -6.61 -12.21
N TYR A 97 -2.12 -6.88 -12.26
CA TYR A 97 -1.11 -5.85 -12.05
C TYR A 97 -1.12 -4.77 -13.14
N ALA A 98 -1.40 -5.14 -14.39
CA ALA A 98 -1.56 -4.19 -15.50
C ALA A 98 -2.73 -3.24 -15.25
N ILE A 99 -3.88 -3.77 -14.82
CA ILE A 99 -5.05 -2.97 -14.43
C ILE A 99 -4.72 -2.06 -13.25
N PHE A 100 -4.09 -2.60 -12.21
CA PHE A 100 -3.71 -1.87 -10.99
C PHE A 100 -2.75 -0.71 -11.27
N LEU A 101 -1.67 -0.96 -12.03
CA LEU A 101 -0.66 0.02 -12.40
C LEU A 101 -1.08 0.94 -13.57
N ASN A 102 -2.23 0.67 -14.19
CA ASN A 102 -2.69 1.33 -15.40
C ASN A 102 -1.71 1.23 -16.58
N LEU A 103 -1.11 0.05 -16.75
CA LEU A 103 -0.15 -0.28 -17.81
C LEU A 103 -0.73 -1.31 -18.77
N SER A 104 -0.18 -1.40 -19.99
CA SER A 104 -0.53 -2.48 -20.90
C SER A 104 0.09 -3.81 -20.47
N SER A 105 -0.69 -4.91 -20.46
CA SER A 105 -0.23 -6.21 -19.96
C SER A 105 0.99 -6.79 -20.66
N TRP A 106 1.24 -6.41 -21.92
CA TRP A 106 2.42 -6.84 -22.67
C TRP A 106 3.73 -6.28 -22.10
N LEU A 107 3.70 -5.11 -21.46
CA LEU A 107 4.88 -4.51 -20.81
C LEU A 107 5.32 -5.31 -19.58
N LEU A 108 4.40 -6.06 -18.98
CA LEU A 108 4.66 -6.88 -17.79
C LEU A 108 5.05 -8.32 -18.14
N TRP A 109 5.15 -8.68 -19.43
CA TRP A 109 5.51 -10.04 -19.83
C TRP A 109 6.90 -10.48 -19.30
N PRO A 110 7.94 -9.63 -19.26
CA PRO A 110 9.24 -10.05 -18.72
C PRO A 110 9.14 -10.33 -17.22
N LEU A 111 8.34 -9.55 -16.49
CA LEU A 111 8.05 -9.79 -15.06
C LEU A 111 7.37 -11.15 -14.89
N ALA A 112 6.45 -11.53 -15.78
CA ALA A 112 5.83 -12.85 -15.77
C ALA A 112 6.81 -14.00 -15.89
N TYR A 113 7.77 -13.86 -16.80
CA TYR A 113 8.76 -14.88 -17.06
C TYR A 113 9.70 -15.03 -15.86
N PHE A 114 10.28 -13.93 -15.37
CA PHE A 114 11.21 -13.96 -14.24
C PHE A 114 10.51 -14.32 -12.91
N PHE A 115 9.47 -13.59 -12.53
CA PHE A 115 8.81 -13.76 -11.22
C PHE A 115 7.79 -14.89 -11.19
N GLY A 116 7.13 -15.18 -12.32
CA GLY A 116 6.08 -16.20 -12.40
C GLY A 116 6.60 -17.62 -12.61
N ALA A 117 7.72 -17.79 -13.31
CA ALA A 117 8.29 -19.11 -13.59
C ALA A 117 9.44 -19.50 -12.64
N LEU A 118 10.27 -18.53 -12.24
CA LEU A 118 11.54 -18.84 -11.55
C LEU A 118 11.53 -18.54 -10.05
N LEU A 119 10.83 -17.49 -9.60
CA LEU A 119 10.89 -17.05 -8.21
C LEU A 119 9.97 -17.86 -7.28
N LYS A 120 10.58 -18.46 -6.24
CA LYS A 120 9.89 -19.28 -5.23
C LYS A 120 10.11 -18.76 -3.81
N ILE A 121 9.12 -18.94 -2.96
CA ILE A 121 9.20 -18.75 -1.52
C ILE A 121 9.92 -19.97 -0.92
N PRO A 122 10.94 -19.78 -0.06
CA PRO A 122 11.70 -20.87 0.56
C PRO A 122 10.93 -21.55 1.70
N ALA A 123 9.75 -22.09 1.39
CA ALA A 123 8.88 -22.77 2.35
C ALA A 123 8.37 -24.12 1.81
N TYR A 124 7.88 -24.96 2.72
CA TYR A 124 7.41 -26.32 2.43
C TYR A 124 5.88 -26.34 2.26
N PRO A 125 5.36 -26.59 1.05
CA PRO A 125 3.92 -26.62 0.83
C PRO A 125 3.26 -27.78 1.59
N ASN A 126 2.19 -27.51 2.33
CA ASN A 126 1.34 -28.47 3.04
C ASN A 126 2.08 -29.42 4.00
N ALA A 127 3.27 -29.03 4.48
CA ALA A 127 3.98 -29.79 5.50
C ALA A 127 3.17 -29.83 6.81
N PRO A 128 3.25 -30.92 7.60
CA PRO A 128 2.66 -30.97 8.93
C PRO A 128 3.13 -29.80 9.81
N ILE A 129 2.25 -29.27 10.65
CA ILE A 129 2.65 -28.26 11.64
C ILE A 129 3.47 -28.94 12.75
N LEU A 130 4.58 -28.31 13.13
CA LEU A 130 5.46 -28.82 14.18
C LEU A 130 4.77 -28.72 15.53
N ASN A 131 4.77 -29.78 16.32
CA ASN A 131 4.30 -29.71 17.71
C ASN A 131 5.39 -29.04 18.58
N PRO A 132 5.07 -27.98 19.36
CA PRO A 132 6.04 -27.33 20.23
C PRO A 132 6.76 -28.28 21.20
N SER A 133 6.11 -29.34 21.69
CA SER A 133 6.76 -30.34 22.57
C SER A 133 7.89 -31.10 21.89
N HIS A 134 7.87 -31.20 20.56
CA HIS A 134 8.87 -31.90 19.73
C HIS A 134 9.92 -30.95 19.12
N SER A 135 9.92 -29.69 19.52
CA SER A 135 10.80 -28.66 18.94
C SER A 135 12.26 -28.73 19.42
N ASN A 136 12.56 -29.57 20.43
CA ASN A 136 13.90 -29.80 20.95
C ASN A 136 14.88 -30.37 19.91
N ASP A 137 14.38 -30.99 18.83
CA ASP A 137 15.23 -31.46 17.73
C ASP A 137 15.80 -30.31 16.88
N TYR A 138 15.27 -29.09 17.05
CA TYR A 138 15.66 -27.89 16.29
C TYR A 138 16.32 -26.81 17.18
N SER A 139 16.50 -27.04 18.48
CA SER A 139 17.19 -26.10 19.36
C SER A 139 18.71 -26.30 19.30
N GLN A 140 19.42 -25.36 18.68
CA GLN A 140 20.86 -25.21 18.85
C GLN A 140 21.12 -24.11 19.88
N ASP A 141 21.94 -24.44 20.88
CA ASP A 141 22.55 -23.55 21.86
C ASP A 141 21.60 -22.67 22.73
N GLY A 142 21.18 -23.24 23.86
CA GLY A 142 21.27 -22.53 25.15
C GLY A 142 20.44 -21.27 25.44
N GLU A 143 19.27 -21.01 24.85
CA GLU A 143 18.43 -19.87 25.26
C GLU A 143 16.90 -20.06 25.03
N GLU A 144 16.12 -19.54 25.99
CA GLU A 144 14.64 -19.46 26.14
C GLU A 144 13.81 -20.75 25.98
N ALA A 145 13.03 -21.09 27.03
CA ALA A 145 12.03 -22.14 26.98
C ALA A 145 11.00 -21.84 25.88
N LEU A 146 10.90 -22.72 24.89
CA LEU A 146 9.94 -22.59 23.79
C LEU A 146 8.51 -22.59 24.34
N PRO A 147 7.58 -21.85 23.70
CA PRO A 147 6.22 -21.75 24.21
C PRO A 147 5.49 -23.09 24.06
N SER A 148 4.62 -23.44 25.01
CA SER A 148 3.81 -24.66 24.96
C SER A 148 2.76 -24.68 23.84
N GLN A 149 2.52 -23.53 23.21
CA GLN A 149 1.64 -23.34 22.07
C GLN A 149 2.23 -22.25 21.16
N TRP A 150 2.10 -22.38 19.85
CA TRP A 150 2.52 -21.35 18.92
C TRP A 150 1.61 -20.12 19.01
N PRO A 151 2.16 -18.90 19.22
CA PRO A 151 1.37 -17.68 19.16
C PRO A 151 0.77 -17.45 17.76
N LEU A 152 -0.49 -17.03 17.73
CA LEU A 152 -1.21 -16.70 16.49
C LEU A 152 -1.03 -15.24 16.09
N VAL A 153 -0.68 -15.02 14.82
CA VAL A 153 -0.55 -13.70 14.19
C VAL A 153 -1.48 -13.62 12.99
N ILE A 154 -2.33 -12.60 12.94
CA ILE A 154 -3.18 -12.32 11.78
C ILE A 154 -2.55 -11.20 10.96
N PHE A 155 -2.40 -11.43 9.65
CA PHE A 155 -1.80 -10.49 8.71
C PHE A 155 -2.79 -10.07 7.61
N SER A 156 -2.92 -8.75 7.39
CA SER A 156 -3.67 -8.15 6.28
C SER A 156 -2.74 -7.41 5.31
N HIS A 157 -2.88 -7.68 4.01
CA HIS A 157 -2.05 -7.05 2.98
C HIS A 157 -2.53 -5.65 2.56
N GLY A 158 -1.61 -4.84 2.03
CA GLY A 158 -1.91 -3.54 1.45
C GLY A 158 -2.69 -3.60 0.12
N LEU A 159 -2.98 -2.42 -0.44
CA LEU A 159 -3.56 -2.26 -1.77
C LEU A 159 -2.61 -2.83 -2.84
N GLY A 160 -3.11 -3.60 -3.80
CA GLY A 160 -2.28 -4.30 -4.78
C GLY A 160 -1.44 -5.47 -4.20
N GLY A 161 -1.64 -5.80 -2.92
CA GLY A 161 -1.03 -6.95 -2.26
C GLY A 161 -1.74 -8.27 -2.60
N THR A 162 -1.09 -9.38 -2.27
CA THR A 162 -1.62 -10.75 -2.37
C THR A 162 -1.21 -11.55 -1.13
N ARG A 163 -1.72 -12.78 -0.99
CA ARG A 163 -1.34 -13.69 0.11
C ARG A 163 0.15 -14.10 0.14
N THR A 164 0.86 -13.92 -0.97
CA THR A 164 2.28 -14.26 -1.13
C THR A 164 3.20 -13.04 -1.20
N ALA A 165 2.65 -11.84 -1.42
CA ALA A 165 3.44 -10.61 -1.57
C ALA A 165 4.30 -10.28 -0.32
N TYR A 166 3.82 -10.68 0.87
CA TYR A 166 4.50 -10.46 2.15
C TYR A 166 5.13 -11.74 2.71
N SER A 167 5.37 -12.73 1.85
CA SER A 167 5.88 -14.04 2.26
C SER A 167 7.17 -13.96 3.07
N GLN A 168 8.13 -13.08 2.76
CA GLN A 168 9.35 -12.94 3.58
C GLN A 168 9.08 -12.50 5.02
N PHE A 169 8.11 -11.60 5.21
CA PHE A 169 7.71 -11.17 6.55
C PHE A 169 7.00 -12.30 7.29
N CYS A 170 6.04 -12.97 6.64
CA CYS A 170 5.30 -14.08 7.22
C CYS A 170 6.20 -15.29 7.53
N THR A 171 7.14 -15.64 6.63
CA THR A 171 8.09 -16.74 6.85
C THR A 171 9.08 -16.40 7.95
N ARG A 172 9.50 -15.13 8.10
CA ARG A 172 10.40 -14.72 9.19
C ARG A 172 9.74 -14.86 10.57
N LEU A 173 8.46 -14.48 10.66
CA LEU A 173 7.69 -14.68 11.89
C LEU A 173 7.47 -16.17 12.17
N ALA A 174 7.16 -16.95 11.14
CA ALA A 174 6.96 -18.39 11.27
C ALA A 174 8.25 -19.13 11.67
N SER A 175 9.40 -18.80 11.07
CA SER A 175 10.68 -19.40 11.43
C SER A 175 11.16 -18.99 12.82
N ALA A 176 10.57 -17.95 13.41
CA ALA A 176 10.76 -17.53 14.80
C ALA A 176 9.69 -18.12 15.75
N GLY A 177 8.93 -19.14 15.34
CA GLY A 177 8.00 -19.85 16.20
C GLY A 177 6.63 -19.19 16.35
N ARG A 178 6.01 -18.75 15.25
CA ARG A 178 4.64 -18.18 15.25
C ARG A 178 3.79 -18.76 14.13
N VAL A 179 2.50 -18.91 14.34
CA VAL A 179 1.56 -19.23 13.25
C VAL A 179 1.02 -17.94 12.68
N VAL A 180 1.31 -17.66 11.41
CA VAL A 180 0.89 -16.44 10.73
C VAL A 180 -0.20 -16.74 9.71
N ILE A 181 -1.33 -16.04 9.81
CA ILE A 181 -2.49 -16.18 8.94
C ILE A 181 -2.58 -14.93 8.06
N ALA A 182 -2.10 -15.03 6.83
CA ALA A 182 -2.13 -13.95 5.86
C ALA A 182 -3.35 -14.06 4.95
N PHE A 183 -4.30 -13.13 5.10
CA PHE A 183 -5.55 -13.12 4.33
C PHE A 183 -5.32 -12.78 2.86
N GLU A 184 -6.09 -13.39 1.95
CA GLU A 184 -6.22 -12.95 0.55
C GLU A 184 -7.57 -12.26 0.35
N HIS A 185 -7.58 -10.94 0.44
CA HIS A 185 -8.83 -10.19 0.42
C HIS A 185 -9.55 -10.29 -0.94
N ARG A 186 -10.84 -10.63 -0.91
CA ARG A 186 -11.76 -10.76 -2.06
C ARG A 186 -12.49 -9.45 -2.40
N ASP A 187 -12.14 -8.37 -1.71
CA ASP A 187 -12.73 -7.03 -1.79
C ASP A 187 -12.35 -6.22 -3.06
N GLY A 188 -11.64 -6.82 -4.02
CA GLY A 188 -11.16 -6.13 -5.22
C GLY A 188 -10.00 -5.16 -4.98
N THR A 189 -9.28 -5.28 -3.86
CA THR A 189 -8.05 -4.50 -3.60
C THR A 189 -6.78 -5.19 -4.05
N ALA A 190 -6.80 -6.52 -4.15
CA ALA A 190 -5.74 -7.29 -4.76
C ALA A 190 -5.71 -7.05 -6.28
N PRO A 191 -4.55 -7.25 -6.95
CA PRO A 191 -4.48 -7.17 -8.41
C PRO A 191 -5.44 -8.17 -9.07
N VAL A 192 -5.54 -9.37 -8.48
CA VAL A 192 -6.51 -10.39 -8.84
C VAL A 192 -6.80 -11.30 -7.64
N CYS A 193 -8.04 -11.74 -7.53
CA CYS A 193 -8.46 -12.85 -6.68
C CYS A 193 -9.47 -13.74 -7.42
N MET A 194 -9.58 -15.00 -7.00
CA MET A 194 -10.33 -16.04 -7.74
C MET A 194 -11.12 -16.91 -6.77
N PRO A 195 -12.26 -16.44 -6.24
CA PRO A 195 -13.16 -17.27 -5.46
C PRO A 195 -13.67 -18.47 -6.26
N ARG A 196 -13.81 -19.63 -5.62
CA ARG A 196 -14.21 -20.89 -6.28
C ARG A 196 -15.71 -20.96 -6.52
N SER A 197 -16.50 -20.42 -5.61
CA SER A 197 -17.96 -20.52 -5.65
C SER A 197 -18.60 -19.16 -5.89
N TRP A 198 -18.96 -18.86 -7.15
CA TRP A 198 -19.95 -17.83 -7.48
C TRP A 198 -21.27 -18.51 -7.85
N GLU A 199 -22.28 -18.37 -6.98
CA GLU A 199 -23.64 -18.82 -7.26
C GLU A 199 -24.40 -17.72 -8.02
N ALA A 200 -24.55 -17.91 -9.34
CA ALA A 200 -25.52 -17.15 -10.12
C ALA A 200 -26.48 -18.11 -10.82
N ALA A 201 -27.79 -17.89 -10.63
CA ALA A 201 -28.84 -18.65 -11.29
C ALA A 201 -28.72 -20.19 -11.13
N GLY A 202 -28.33 -20.66 -9.94
CA GLY A 202 -28.23 -22.10 -9.64
C GLY A 202 -27.03 -22.83 -10.26
N ARG A 203 -26.03 -22.10 -10.77
CA ARG A 203 -24.74 -22.66 -11.22
C ARG A 203 -23.58 -22.05 -10.44
N THR A 204 -22.74 -22.90 -9.87
CA THR A 204 -21.47 -22.53 -9.24
C THR A 204 -20.40 -22.42 -10.32
N SER A 205 -19.81 -21.23 -10.50
CA SER A 205 -18.67 -21.04 -11.42
C SER A 205 -17.57 -20.22 -10.76
N PRO A 206 -16.28 -20.46 -11.05
CA PRO A 206 -15.21 -19.63 -10.52
C PRO A 206 -15.30 -18.22 -11.11
N ARG A 207 -15.31 -17.20 -10.25
CA ARG A 207 -15.27 -15.79 -10.67
C ARG A 207 -13.84 -15.27 -10.54
N THR A 208 -13.39 -14.48 -11.51
CA THR A 208 -12.14 -13.73 -11.38
C THR A 208 -12.48 -12.29 -11.06
N VAL A 209 -12.02 -11.82 -9.91
CA VAL A 209 -12.20 -10.44 -9.47
C VAL A 209 -10.85 -9.74 -9.64
N TYR A 210 -10.83 -8.72 -10.49
CA TYR A 210 -9.66 -7.86 -10.67
C TYR A 210 -9.75 -6.65 -9.74
N TYR A 211 -8.65 -5.91 -9.65
CA TYR A 211 -8.61 -4.65 -8.93
C TYR A 211 -9.74 -3.71 -9.37
N ILE A 212 -10.59 -3.29 -8.42
CA ILE A 212 -11.74 -2.40 -8.66
C ILE A 212 -11.30 -0.94 -8.50
N LYS A 213 -11.55 -0.13 -9.53
CA LYS A 213 -11.33 1.31 -9.49
C LYS A 213 -12.66 2.03 -9.24
N ASP A 214 -12.59 3.22 -8.63
CA ASP A 214 -13.77 4.06 -8.42
C ASP A 214 -14.51 4.39 -9.74
N VAL A 215 -13.78 4.46 -10.85
CA VAL A 215 -14.36 4.71 -12.18
C VAL A 215 -15.19 3.55 -12.73
N ASP A 216 -15.05 2.35 -12.14
CA ASP A 216 -15.78 1.15 -12.55
C ASP A 216 -17.16 1.06 -11.87
N LEU A 217 -17.41 1.91 -10.86
CA LEU A 217 -18.61 1.88 -10.04
C LEU A 217 -19.74 2.74 -10.61
N LEU A 218 -20.97 2.26 -10.47
CA LEU A 218 -22.17 3.06 -10.63
C LEU A 218 -22.34 3.92 -9.37
N ARG A 219 -22.33 5.24 -9.53
CA ARG A 219 -22.63 6.18 -8.45
C ARG A 219 -24.07 6.63 -8.56
N ASP A 220 -24.88 6.28 -7.58
CA ASP A 220 -26.20 6.87 -7.44
C ASP A 220 -26.06 8.24 -6.77
N GLY A 221 -26.79 9.26 -7.25
CA GLY A 221 -26.64 10.66 -6.83
C GLY A 221 -26.89 10.97 -5.34
N ASN A 222 -27.10 9.96 -4.49
CA ASN A 222 -27.28 10.05 -3.04
C ASN A 222 -25.98 9.84 -2.22
N ASP A 223 -24.80 9.80 -2.86
CA ASP A 223 -23.47 9.68 -2.22
C ASP A 223 -23.12 10.81 -1.20
N ALA A 224 -24.04 11.74 -0.96
CA ALA A 224 -23.85 12.93 -0.12
C ALA A 224 -23.77 12.68 1.40
N LYS A 225 -23.70 11.43 1.89
CA LYS A 225 -23.42 11.09 3.31
C LYS A 225 -22.54 9.85 3.46
N ALA A 226 -21.45 9.74 2.71
CA ALA A 226 -20.50 8.66 2.96
C ALA A 226 -19.85 8.82 4.35
N ALA A 227 -19.92 7.77 5.19
CA ALA A 227 -19.27 7.72 6.50
C ALA A 227 -17.73 7.73 6.40
N HIS A 228 -17.18 7.45 5.22
CA HIS A 228 -15.75 7.40 4.94
C HIS A 228 -15.34 8.45 3.89
N PRO A 229 -14.14 9.05 4.00
CA PRO A 229 -13.65 10.02 3.02
C PRO A 229 -13.52 9.45 1.60
N ILE A 230 -13.24 8.15 1.50
CA ILE A 230 -13.18 7.42 0.23
C ILE A 230 -14.20 6.26 0.33
N PRO A 231 -15.43 6.43 -0.20
CA PRO A 231 -16.56 5.52 0.07
C PRO A 231 -16.26 4.05 -0.22
N LEU A 232 -15.73 3.74 -1.42
CA LEU A 232 -15.35 2.37 -1.80
C LEU A 232 -14.36 1.77 -0.79
N ARG A 233 -13.37 2.55 -0.33
CA ARG A 233 -12.38 2.05 0.64
C ARG A 233 -13.01 1.78 2.01
N GLY A 234 -13.99 2.57 2.42
CA GLY A 234 -14.78 2.29 3.61
C GLY A 234 -15.52 0.96 3.54
N GLU A 235 -16.20 0.69 2.41
CA GLU A 235 -16.90 -0.58 2.20
C GLU A 235 -15.92 -1.77 2.09
N GLN A 236 -14.76 -1.58 1.45
CA GLN A 236 -13.70 -2.59 1.41
C GLN A 236 -13.12 -2.89 2.80
N LEU A 237 -12.94 -1.87 3.66
CA LEU A 237 -12.55 -2.13 5.07
C LEU A 237 -13.60 -2.97 5.79
N ALA A 238 -14.89 -2.70 5.57
CA ALA A 238 -15.96 -3.54 6.13
C ALA A 238 -15.89 -4.98 5.62
N PHE A 239 -15.65 -5.17 4.32
CA PHE A 239 -15.44 -6.48 3.71
C PHE A 239 -14.28 -7.23 4.37
N ARG A 240 -13.12 -6.58 4.51
CA ARG A 240 -11.94 -7.18 5.13
C ARG A 240 -12.16 -7.56 6.59
N ARG A 241 -12.93 -6.78 7.35
CA ARG A 241 -13.33 -7.16 8.72
C ARG A 241 -14.13 -8.47 8.69
N HIS A 242 -15.11 -8.61 7.80
CA HIS A 242 -15.85 -9.86 7.63
C HIS A 242 -14.93 -11.05 7.33
N GLU A 243 -14.00 -10.88 6.39
CA GLU A 243 -13.04 -11.94 6.06
C GLU A 243 -12.20 -12.35 7.27
N ILE A 244 -11.68 -11.39 8.03
CA ILE A 244 -10.81 -11.67 9.17
C ILE A 244 -11.56 -12.40 10.29
N TYR A 245 -12.76 -11.97 10.65
CA TYR A 245 -13.56 -12.64 11.68
C TYR A 245 -13.99 -14.05 11.25
N ILE A 246 -14.42 -14.23 10.00
CA ILE A 246 -14.75 -15.54 9.46
C ILE A 246 -13.53 -16.44 9.47
N GLY A 247 -12.39 -15.97 8.95
CA GLY A 247 -11.15 -16.78 8.90
C GLY A 247 -10.59 -17.10 10.28
N TYR A 248 -10.68 -16.18 11.25
CA TYR A 248 -10.33 -16.44 12.64
C TYR A 248 -11.24 -17.52 13.24
N SER A 249 -12.56 -17.39 13.10
CA SER A 249 -13.53 -18.39 13.55
C SER A 249 -13.28 -19.77 12.90
N THR A 250 -12.96 -19.81 11.60
CA THR A 250 -12.58 -21.03 10.88
C THR A 250 -11.37 -21.71 11.51
N ILE A 251 -10.37 -20.95 11.95
CA ILE A 251 -9.17 -21.51 12.61
C ILE A 251 -9.52 -22.03 14.00
N CYS A 252 -10.29 -21.29 14.80
CA CYS A 252 -10.74 -21.77 16.11
C CYS A 252 -11.49 -23.11 15.97
N ARG A 253 -12.45 -23.17 15.04
CA ARG A 253 -13.24 -24.37 14.74
C ARG A 253 -12.39 -25.51 14.20
N LEU A 254 -11.34 -25.21 13.42
CA LEU A 254 -10.38 -26.23 12.97
C LEU A 254 -9.67 -26.85 14.17
N LEU A 255 -9.14 -26.03 15.07
CA LEU A 255 -8.37 -26.46 16.25
C LEU A 255 -9.24 -27.16 17.31
N GLU A 256 -10.53 -26.83 17.35
CA GLU A 256 -11.55 -27.49 18.18
C GLU A 256 -12.08 -28.79 17.57
N ASN A 257 -11.67 -29.14 16.35
CA ASN A 257 -12.14 -30.29 15.59
C ASN A 257 -13.65 -30.28 15.33
N ASP A 258 -14.21 -29.13 14.96
CA ASP A 258 -15.63 -29.02 14.62
C ASP A 258 -15.96 -29.90 13.38
N PRO A 259 -16.88 -30.88 13.51
CA PRO A 259 -17.24 -31.79 12.41
C PRO A 259 -18.02 -31.10 11.28
N THR A 260 -18.59 -29.91 11.53
CA THR A 260 -19.37 -29.13 10.56
C THR A 260 -18.51 -28.14 9.76
N LEU A 261 -17.20 -28.07 10.05
CA LEU A 261 -16.30 -27.14 9.39
C LEU A 261 -16.05 -27.52 7.93
N GLU A 262 -16.48 -26.66 7.01
CA GLU A 262 -16.11 -26.73 5.60
C GLU A 262 -14.77 -26.01 5.35
N LEU A 263 -13.66 -26.75 5.35
CA LEU A 263 -12.33 -26.22 5.09
C LEU A 263 -11.57 -27.08 4.08
N THR A 264 -10.97 -26.43 3.09
CA THR A 264 -10.18 -27.09 2.03
C THR A 264 -8.92 -26.29 1.72
N VAL A 265 -7.94 -26.91 1.07
CA VAL A 265 -6.77 -26.21 0.52
C VAL A 265 -7.15 -25.63 -0.85
N ILE A 266 -6.61 -24.46 -1.20
CA ILE A 266 -7.02 -23.71 -2.40
C ILE A 266 -6.84 -24.45 -3.73
N ASP A 267 -5.94 -25.44 -3.77
CA ASP A 267 -5.66 -26.29 -4.93
C ASP A 267 -6.18 -27.72 -4.75
N ASP A 268 -7.06 -27.93 -3.76
CA ASP A 268 -7.69 -29.20 -3.38
C ASP A 268 -6.68 -30.32 -3.05
N THR A 269 -5.41 -29.96 -2.78
CA THR A 269 -4.42 -30.90 -2.30
C THR A 269 -4.70 -31.28 -0.83
N PRO A 270 -4.39 -32.53 -0.43
CA PRO A 270 -4.53 -32.92 0.96
C PRO A 270 -3.52 -32.16 1.83
N PHE A 271 -3.94 -31.80 3.04
CA PHE A 271 -3.06 -31.35 4.11
C PHE A 271 -3.20 -32.29 5.30
N ASP A 272 -2.16 -32.38 6.11
CA ASP A 272 -2.19 -33.20 7.31
C ASP A 272 -3.05 -32.54 8.41
N LYS A 273 -4.37 -32.79 8.38
CA LYS A 273 -5.30 -32.30 9.40
C LYS A 273 -4.91 -32.80 10.80
N GLY A 274 -4.29 -33.97 10.90
CA GLY A 274 -3.91 -34.60 12.18
C GLY A 274 -2.95 -33.72 12.99
N SER A 275 -1.90 -33.17 12.37
CA SER A 275 -0.97 -32.26 13.06
C SER A 275 -1.63 -30.97 13.53
N TRP A 276 -2.59 -30.42 12.78
CA TRP A 276 -3.34 -29.22 13.21
C TRP A 276 -4.25 -29.49 14.41
N LEU A 277 -4.74 -30.72 14.57
CA LEU A 277 -5.56 -31.15 15.71
C LEU A 277 -4.73 -31.60 16.91
N ALA A 278 -3.40 -31.62 16.79
CA ALA A 278 -2.53 -32.05 17.87
C ALA A 278 -2.71 -31.18 19.11
N ARG A 279 -2.53 -31.83 20.25
CA ARG A 279 -2.62 -31.23 21.58
C ARG A 279 -1.22 -31.25 22.21
N ASN A 280 -0.93 -30.25 23.02
CA ASN A 280 0.28 -30.25 23.84
C ASN A 280 0.09 -31.13 25.09
N ASP A 281 1.12 -31.18 25.93
CA ASP A 281 1.16 -32.00 27.15
C ASP A 281 0.07 -31.60 28.18
N PHE A 282 -0.56 -30.43 28.01
CA PHE A 282 -1.63 -29.90 28.85
C PHE A 282 -3.03 -30.08 28.21
N ASP A 283 -3.16 -30.89 27.16
CA ASP A 283 -4.40 -31.08 26.39
C ASP A 283 -4.95 -29.79 25.75
N GLN A 284 -4.07 -28.83 25.47
CA GLN A 284 -4.41 -27.59 24.79
C GLN A 284 -4.01 -27.68 23.31
N PRO A 285 -4.74 -27.02 22.39
CA PRO A 285 -4.35 -26.97 20.98
C PRO A 285 -2.94 -26.42 20.81
N ILE A 286 -2.15 -26.96 19.88
CA ILE A 286 -0.76 -26.50 19.69
C ILE A 286 -0.64 -25.05 19.17
N VAL A 287 -1.74 -24.43 18.73
CA VAL A 287 -1.80 -23.01 18.35
C VAL A 287 -2.63 -22.26 19.37
N ARG A 288 -2.09 -21.18 19.93
CA ARG A 288 -2.75 -20.34 20.92
C ARG A 288 -3.64 -19.32 20.21
N TYR A 289 -4.95 -19.53 20.26
CA TYR A 289 -5.95 -18.62 19.68
C TYR A 289 -6.86 -17.96 20.72
N SER A 290 -7.09 -18.59 21.88
CA SER A 290 -8.04 -18.12 22.91
C SER A 290 -7.68 -16.77 23.53
N ASP A 291 -6.40 -16.40 23.46
CA ASP A 291 -5.85 -15.16 23.98
C ASP A 291 -4.49 -14.88 23.32
N GLY A 292 -3.96 -13.67 23.51
CA GLY A 292 -2.62 -13.30 23.04
C GLY A 292 -2.48 -13.18 21.51
N VAL A 293 -3.60 -13.06 20.79
CA VAL A 293 -3.58 -12.91 19.32
C VAL A 293 -2.91 -11.59 18.96
N SER A 294 -2.01 -11.62 17.98
CA SER A 294 -1.35 -10.42 17.46
C SER A 294 -1.91 -10.04 16.09
N LEU A 295 -2.22 -8.76 15.90
CA LEU A 295 -2.62 -8.23 14.59
C LEU A 295 -1.46 -7.52 13.91
N THR A 296 -1.38 -7.68 12.60
CA THR A 296 -0.42 -6.93 11.78
C THR A 296 -1.00 -6.66 10.40
N GLY A 297 -0.56 -5.58 9.77
CA GLY A 297 -0.95 -5.26 8.42
C GLY A 297 -0.14 -4.13 7.84
N HIS A 298 -0.01 -4.13 6.51
CA HIS A 298 0.77 -3.13 5.78
C HIS A 298 -0.12 -2.21 4.94
N SER A 299 0.12 -0.89 4.96
CA SER A 299 -0.61 0.06 4.12
C SER A 299 -2.13 -0.03 4.35
N PHE A 300 -2.91 -0.41 3.35
CA PHE A 300 -4.35 -0.64 3.51
C PHE A 300 -4.66 -1.80 4.48
N GLY A 301 -3.74 -2.74 4.67
CA GLY A 301 -3.81 -3.75 5.72
C GLY A 301 -3.57 -3.17 7.12
N GLY A 302 -2.71 -2.15 7.26
CA GLY A 302 -2.56 -1.41 8.52
C GLY A 302 -3.83 -0.63 8.88
N CYS A 303 -4.45 -0.03 7.87
CA CYS A 303 -5.78 0.56 7.95
C CYS A 303 -6.84 -0.46 8.39
N THR A 304 -6.76 -1.70 7.89
CA THR A 304 -7.63 -2.81 8.27
C THR A 304 -7.47 -3.18 9.75
N VAL A 305 -6.24 -3.25 10.25
CA VAL A 305 -5.96 -3.49 11.69
C VAL A 305 -6.58 -2.39 12.55
N LEU A 306 -6.33 -1.12 12.23
CA LEU A 306 -6.88 0.00 12.97
C LEU A 306 -8.42 0.03 12.92
N SER A 307 -9.00 -0.31 11.77
CA SER A 307 -10.45 -0.45 11.63
C SER A 307 -10.98 -1.56 12.53
N LEU A 308 -10.35 -2.74 12.54
CA LEU A 308 -10.80 -3.88 13.34
C LEU A 308 -10.74 -3.59 14.85
N LEU A 309 -9.72 -2.86 15.31
CA LEU A 309 -9.56 -2.46 16.72
C LEU A 309 -10.45 -1.30 17.18
N SER A 310 -11.04 -0.56 16.24
CA SER A 310 -11.89 0.61 16.51
C SER A 310 -13.37 0.37 16.25
N THR A 311 -13.73 -0.80 15.72
CA THR A 311 -15.12 -1.19 15.43
C THR A 311 -15.54 -2.39 16.25
N ARG A 312 -16.80 -2.41 16.69
CA ARG A 312 -17.34 -3.54 17.47
C ARG A 312 -17.18 -4.87 16.71
N PRO A 313 -17.11 -6.00 17.43
CA PRO A 313 -17.16 -7.31 16.81
C PRO A 313 -18.36 -7.46 15.89
N LEU A 314 -18.19 -8.26 14.84
CA LEU A 314 -19.28 -8.54 13.91
C LEU A 314 -20.38 -9.31 14.61
N GLU A 315 -21.63 -9.03 14.23
CA GLU A 315 -22.79 -9.76 14.74
C GLU A 315 -22.62 -11.28 14.51
N GLY A 316 -22.80 -12.06 15.58
CA GLY A 316 -22.60 -13.51 15.56
C GLY A 316 -21.16 -13.99 15.72
N TYR A 317 -20.20 -13.09 15.96
CA TYR A 317 -18.80 -13.43 16.22
C TYR A 317 -18.32 -12.83 17.55
N ASP A 318 -17.55 -13.61 18.30
CA ASP A 318 -16.85 -13.12 19.48
C ASP A 318 -15.70 -12.18 19.09
N ALA A 319 -15.36 -11.27 20.00
CA ALA A 319 -14.21 -10.39 19.82
C ALA A 319 -12.93 -11.22 19.68
N ILE A 320 -12.09 -10.88 18.69
CA ILE A 320 -10.75 -11.47 18.60
C ILE A 320 -9.97 -10.99 19.83
N PRO A 321 -9.36 -11.88 20.63
CA PRO A 321 -8.68 -11.52 21.87
C PRO A 321 -7.28 -10.98 21.56
N VAL A 322 -7.25 -9.80 20.94
CA VAL A 322 -6.03 -9.13 20.49
C VAL A 322 -5.29 -8.56 21.68
N GLU A 323 -4.03 -8.92 21.86
CA GLU A 323 -3.16 -8.36 22.90
C GLU A 323 -2.19 -7.33 22.33
N ARG A 324 -1.74 -7.53 21.09
CA ARG A 324 -0.70 -6.71 20.44
C ARG A 324 -1.06 -6.40 19.00
N ALA A 325 -0.71 -5.20 18.54
CA ALA A 325 -0.85 -4.80 17.15
C ALA A 325 0.45 -4.17 16.62
N ILE A 326 0.95 -4.68 15.48
CA ILE A 326 2.08 -4.09 14.75
C ILE A 326 1.56 -3.56 13.41
N VAL A 327 1.53 -2.25 13.26
CA VAL A 327 0.97 -1.60 12.07
C VAL A 327 2.10 -1.08 11.19
N LEU A 328 2.20 -1.55 9.95
CA LEU A 328 3.28 -1.22 9.03
C LEU A 328 2.80 -0.18 8.01
N ASP A 329 3.40 1.00 7.97
CA ASP A 329 3.07 2.06 7.00
C ASP A 329 1.56 2.27 6.77
N PRO A 330 0.74 2.50 7.81
CA PRO A 330 -0.71 2.52 7.66
C PRO A 330 -1.19 3.60 6.70
N TRP A 331 -2.04 3.25 5.74
CA TRP A 331 -2.73 4.24 4.89
C TRP A 331 -4.02 4.72 5.56
N LEU A 332 -4.04 5.93 6.12
CA LEU A 332 -5.09 6.40 7.04
C LEU A 332 -6.27 7.09 6.34
N GLU A 333 -6.09 7.58 5.12
CA GLU A 333 -7.06 8.34 4.33
C GLU A 333 -8.42 7.63 4.19
N PRO A 334 -8.49 6.28 4.06
CA PRO A 334 -9.76 5.56 4.06
C PRO A 334 -10.56 5.62 5.37
N LEU A 335 -9.93 5.93 6.51
CA LEU A 335 -10.60 5.95 7.81
C LEU A 335 -11.33 7.28 8.04
N PRO A 336 -12.44 7.29 8.79
CA PRO A 336 -13.12 8.52 9.16
C PRO A 336 -12.23 9.42 10.03
N SER A 337 -12.51 10.72 10.03
CA SER A 337 -11.89 11.72 10.90
C SER A 337 -12.97 12.52 11.64
N PRO A 338 -12.90 12.70 12.97
CA PRO A 338 -11.83 12.23 13.85
C PRO A 338 -11.85 10.71 14.03
N GLY A 339 -10.67 10.13 14.28
CA GLY A 339 -10.48 8.69 14.45
C GLY A 339 -9.54 8.05 13.41
N PRO A 340 -9.35 6.72 13.49
CA PRO A 340 -9.96 5.79 14.44
C PRO A 340 -9.45 6.01 15.88
N SER A 341 -10.18 5.53 16.88
CA SER A 341 -9.80 5.55 18.30
C SER A 341 -10.03 4.17 18.93
N PRO A 342 -9.40 3.85 20.09
CA PRO A 342 -9.72 2.61 20.80
C PRO A 342 -11.19 2.56 21.20
N LEU A 343 -11.77 1.36 21.19
CA LEU A 343 -13.08 1.11 21.76
C LEU A 343 -13.00 1.14 23.30
N THR A 344 -13.28 2.28 23.92
CA THR A 344 -13.51 2.34 25.36
C THR A 344 -14.87 1.71 25.69
N LEU A 345 -14.96 0.87 26.74
CA LEU A 345 -16.20 0.21 27.18
C LEU A 345 -17.38 1.19 27.40
N ASP A 346 -17.11 2.46 27.72
CA ASP A 346 -18.13 3.52 27.84
C ASP A 346 -18.77 3.96 26.51
N ALA A 347 -18.06 3.84 25.39
CA ALA A 347 -18.62 4.09 24.06
C ALA A 347 -19.57 2.95 23.62
N ALA A 348 -19.40 1.75 24.19
CA ALA A 348 -20.30 0.64 23.95
C ALA A 348 -21.70 0.90 24.56
N SER A 349 -21.76 1.56 25.72
CA SER A 349 -23.00 1.87 26.45
C SER A 349 -23.69 3.17 26.02
N LYS A 350 -22.93 4.18 25.55
CA LYS A 350 -23.50 5.46 25.09
C LYS A 350 -24.19 5.36 23.73
N ILE A 351 -23.71 4.50 22.83
CA ILE A 351 -24.32 4.31 21.50
C ILE A 351 -25.62 3.49 21.60
N SER A 352 -25.74 2.54 22.54
CA SER A 352 -27.01 1.81 22.76
C SER A 352 -28.12 2.71 23.33
N LYS A 353 -27.76 3.82 23.99
CA LYS A 353 -28.72 4.84 24.44
C LYS A 353 -29.08 5.85 23.35
N GLN A 354 -28.20 6.08 22.38
CA GLN A 354 -28.45 7.07 21.32
C GLN A 354 -29.46 6.60 20.27
N GLU A 355 -29.68 5.29 20.11
CA GLU A 355 -30.81 4.74 19.34
C GLU A 355 -32.13 4.74 20.13
N ASN A 356 -32.10 4.99 21.45
CA ASN A 356 -33.29 4.87 22.32
C ASN A 356 -33.65 6.13 23.14
N SER A 357 -33.07 7.30 22.87
CA SER A 357 -33.50 8.52 23.58
C SER A 357 -33.45 9.79 22.74
N VAL A 358 -34.56 10.06 22.05
CA VAL A 358 -35.05 11.43 21.89
C VAL A 358 -35.61 11.84 23.25
N GLY A 359 -34.88 12.67 24.01
CA GLY A 359 -35.42 13.31 25.20
C GLY A 359 -34.42 13.67 26.31
N SER A 360 -34.31 14.98 26.57
CA SER A 360 -33.95 15.62 27.86
C SER A 360 -32.48 15.66 28.33
N SER A 361 -31.89 16.84 28.12
CA SER A 361 -31.29 17.80 29.06
C SER A 361 -30.11 17.46 30.01
N MET A 362 -29.33 18.53 30.23
CA MET A 362 -28.00 18.67 30.86
C MET A 362 -27.96 18.48 32.37
N ALA A 363 -26.80 18.03 32.89
CA ALA A 363 -26.19 18.58 34.11
C ALA A 363 -24.68 18.27 34.16
N ALA A 364 -23.89 19.28 34.56
CA ALA A 364 -22.46 19.22 34.80
C ALA A 364 -22.14 18.81 36.24
N ALA A 365 -20.97 18.23 36.50
CA ALA A 365 -20.34 18.25 37.82
C ALA A 365 -18.82 18.02 37.74
N ASP A 366 -18.10 18.96 38.37
CA ASP A 366 -16.67 18.98 38.65
C ASP A 366 -16.22 17.91 39.68
N GLY A 367 -14.95 17.51 39.64
CA GLY A 367 -14.32 16.79 40.76
C GLY A 367 -12.92 16.22 40.51
N ALA A 368 -11.89 16.96 40.94
CA ALA A 368 -10.54 16.59 41.41
C ALA A 368 -9.72 15.44 40.76
N LEU A 369 -8.47 15.77 40.35
CA LEU A 369 -7.42 14.84 39.94
C LEU A 369 -6.85 14.00 41.12
N PRO A 370 -6.67 12.67 40.97
CA PRO A 370 -5.85 11.88 41.86
C PRO A 370 -4.39 11.69 41.36
N ASP A 371 -3.56 11.36 42.35
CA ASP A 371 -2.10 11.37 42.49
C ASP A 371 -1.27 10.53 41.49
N ILE A 372 -0.09 11.03 41.09
CA ILE A 372 0.71 10.66 39.90
C ILE A 372 1.65 9.44 40.09
N ARG A 373 1.56 8.64 41.16
CA ARG A 373 2.64 7.67 41.46
C ARG A 373 2.29 6.19 41.64
N GLN A 374 1.07 5.74 41.36
CA GLN A 374 0.75 4.30 41.40
C GLN A 374 -0.33 3.88 40.39
N LEU A 375 0.03 3.61 39.14
CA LEU A 375 -0.83 2.88 38.21
C LEU A 375 -0.04 1.79 37.49
N LYS A 376 -0.27 0.54 37.92
CA LYS A 376 -0.17 -0.62 37.04
C LYS A 376 -1.04 -0.31 35.81
N THR A 377 -0.48 -0.43 34.63
CA THR A 377 -1.12 -0.16 33.34
C THR A 377 -2.25 -1.17 33.07
N ASN A 378 -3.42 -0.95 33.66
CA ASN A 378 -4.68 -1.50 33.15
C ASN A 378 -5.08 -0.64 31.96
N VAL A 379 -4.70 -1.07 30.77
CA VAL A 379 -5.08 -0.42 29.53
C VAL A 379 -6.11 -1.35 28.86
N ASP A 380 -7.36 -0.89 28.75
CA ASP A 380 -8.51 -1.67 28.21
C ASP A 380 -8.45 -1.88 26.68
N HIS A 381 -7.28 -1.73 26.05
CA HIS A 381 -7.09 -1.93 24.62
C HIS A 381 -5.69 -2.53 24.33
N PRO A 382 -5.49 -3.16 23.15
CA PRO A 382 -4.23 -3.82 22.82
C PRO A 382 -3.04 -2.85 22.79
N SER A 383 -1.84 -3.34 23.08
CA SER A 383 -0.61 -2.56 22.90
C SER A 383 -0.30 -2.39 21.42
N MET A 384 0.01 -1.17 20.99
CA MET A 384 0.23 -0.84 19.59
C MET A 384 1.67 -0.41 19.32
N LEU A 385 2.27 -0.91 18.24
CA LEU A 385 3.51 -0.41 17.67
C LEU A 385 3.26 -0.07 16.20
N VAL A 386 3.56 1.16 15.80
CA VAL A 386 3.53 1.54 14.39
C VAL A 386 4.95 1.59 13.87
N ILE A 387 5.22 0.88 12.77
CA ILE A 387 6.50 0.94 12.05
C ILE A 387 6.26 1.68 10.75
N ASN A 388 6.90 2.83 10.61
CA ASN A 388 6.73 3.72 9.47
C ASN A 388 8.03 3.78 8.66
N SER A 389 7.94 3.74 7.34
CA SER A 389 9.02 4.08 6.44
C SER A 389 9.24 5.59 6.42
N GLU A 390 10.40 5.98 5.92
CA GLU A 390 10.72 7.38 5.68
C GLU A 390 9.69 8.08 4.79
N THR A 391 9.18 7.41 3.76
CA THR A 391 8.21 8.03 2.83
C THR A 391 6.90 8.38 3.52
N PHE A 392 6.36 7.48 4.35
CA PHE A 392 5.16 7.76 5.14
C PHE A 392 5.41 8.77 6.25
N THR A 393 6.63 8.82 6.80
CA THR A 393 6.99 9.79 7.84
C THR A 393 7.13 11.20 7.28
N LEU A 394 7.65 11.34 6.05
CA LEU A 394 7.80 12.64 5.38
C LEU A 394 6.47 13.20 4.83
N TRP A 395 5.41 12.40 4.77
CA TRP A 395 4.07 12.86 4.43
C TRP A 395 3.44 13.60 5.62
N LYS A 396 3.78 14.88 5.78
CA LYS A 396 3.49 15.69 6.98
C LYS A 396 2.05 15.61 7.49
N ASP A 397 1.06 15.85 6.63
CA ASP A 397 -0.37 15.86 7.05
C ASP A 397 -0.82 14.46 7.51
N HIS A 398 -0.36 13.43 6.80
CA HIS A 398 -0.62 12.04 7.16
C HIS A 398 0.11 11.64 8.44
N TYR A 399 1.37 12.02 8.61
CA TYR A 399 2.14 11.71 9.80
C TYR A 399 1.58 12.42 11.04
N ALA A 400 1.15 13.68 10.91
CA ALA A 400 0.43 14.38 11.98
C ALA A 400 -0.85 13.63 12.37
N ARG A 401 -1.64 13.20 11.38
CA ARG A 401 -2.82 12.36 11.62
C ARG A 401 -2.46 11.03 12.28
N LEU A 402 -1.35 10.39 11.87
CA LEU A 402 -0.88 9.17 12.48
C LEU A 402 -0.49 9.36 13.95
N GLN A 403 0.16 10.47 14.28
CA GLN A 403 0.50 10.81 15.66
C GLN A 403 -0.77 10.99 16.51
N GLU A 404 -1.80 11.65 15.98
CA GLU A 404 -3.10 11.80 16.65
C GLU A 404 -3.78 10.44 16.88
N VAL A 405 -3.80 9.59 15.85
CA VAL A 405 -4.35 8.23 15.94
C VAL A 405 -3.59 7.45 17.01
N VAL A 406 -2.26 7.36 16.92
CA VAL A 406 -1.45 6.59 17.86
C VAL A 406 -1.55 7.13 19.29
N ALA A 407 -1.64 8.45 19.49
CA ALA A 407 -1.86 9.03 20.81
C ALA A 407 -3.16 8.54 21.48
N GLY A 408 -4.15 8.11 20.69
CA GLY A 408 -5.37 7.48 21.18
C GLY A 408 -5.15 6.10 21.81
N TRP A 409 -4.21 5.29 21.31
CA TRP A 409 -3.87 3.96 21.87
C TRP A 409 -2.64 4.02 22.79
N GLU A 410 -1.67 4.88 22.53
CA GLU A 410 -0.42 4.92 23.28
C GLU A 410 -0.18 6.39 23.68
N PRO A 411 -0.86 6.88 24.74
CA PRO A 411 -0.81 8.29 25.14
C PRO A 411 0.60 8.79 25.51
N GLN A 412 1.51 7.87 25.80
CA GLN A 412 2.91 8.15 26.11
C GLN A 412 3.76 8.47 24.86
N GLY A 413 3.23 8.29 23.65
CA GLY A 413 3.85 8.74 22.39
C GLY A 413 5.05 7.94 21.88
N ASP A 414 5.61 7.02 22.68
CA ASP A 414 6.87 6.31 22.39
C ASP A 414 6.73 5.08 21.47
N ARG A 415 5.66 4.97 20.68
CA ARG A 415 5.30 3.74 19.95
C ARG A 415 5.19 3.90 18.43
N ILE A 416 5.76 4.97 17.89
CA ILE A 416 6.01 5.11 16.45
C ILE A 416 7.50 4.92 16.19
N LEU A 417 7.85 3.84 15.49
CA LEU A 417 9.21 3.57 15.03
C LEU A 417 9.32 3.96 13.56
N THR A 418 10.11 4.98 13.24
CA THR A 418 10.45 5.30 11.85
C THR A 418 11.72 4.57 11.42
N ILE A 419 11.60 3.73 10.40
CA ILE A 419 12.74 3.16 9.67
C ILE A 419 13.18 4.20 8.63
N ALA A 420 14.15 5.02 9.00
CA ALA A 420 14.85 5.90 8.07
C ALA A 420 16.03 5.14 7.45
N TRP A 421 16.23 5.28 6.15
CA TRP A 421 17.47 4.80 5.53
C TRP A 421 18.62 5.64 6.09
N LEU A 422 19.48 5.03 6.91
CA LEU A 422 20.75 5.61 7.34
C LEU A 422 21.68 5.74 6.13
N ILE A 423 21.51 6.82 5.34
CA ILE A 423 22.66 7.43 4.68
C ILE A 423 23.51 7.99 5.81
N SER A 424 24.47 7.19 6.30
CA SER A 424 25.56 7.52 7.24
C SER A 424 25.27 8.60 8.29
N ALA A 425 25.38 8.25 9.58
CA ALA A 425 25.28 9.15 10.74
C ALA A 425 26.14 10.45 10.71
N LYS A 426 26.91 10.71 9.64
CA LYS A 426 27.46 12.03 9.29
C LYS A 426 26.41 13.06 8.83
N SER A 427 25.22 12.64 8.39
CA SER A 427 24.19 13.57 7.86
C SER A 427 23.37 14.30 8.94
N LEU A 428 23.27 13.74 10.14
CA LEU A 428 22.47 14.31 11.25
C LEU A 428 23.10 15.56 11.92
N LYS A 429 24.19 16.11 11.38
CA LYS A 429 24.82 17.36 11.86
C LYS A 429 24.89 18.50 10.84
N ALA A 430 24.27 18.38 9.67
CA ALA A 430 24.23 19.48 8.70
C ALA A 430 22.78 19.97 8.51
N GLY A 431 22.52 21.22 8.89
CA GLY A 431 21.22 21.85 8.74
C GLY A 431 20.69 21.77 7.30
N SER A 432 19.41 21.43 7.17
CA SER A 432 18.47 21.75 6.07
C SER A 432 19.07 22.34 4.77
N GLN A 433 19.80 21.54 3.98
CA GLN A 433 20.26 21.97 2.66
C GLN A 433 19.50 21.24 1.53
N MET A 434 18.76 22.01 0.72
CA MET A 434 18.19 21.61 -0.56
C MET A 434 19.29 21.60 -1.62
N ASN A 435 19.39 20.55 -2.44
CA ASN A 435 20.41 20.49 -3.50
C ASN A 435 19.81 20.90 -4.85
N ILE A 436 20.49 21.80 -5.56
CA ILE A 436 20.16 22.18 -6.93
C ILE A 436 21.34 21.79 -7.80
N ARG A 437 21.08 20.98 -8.82
CA ARG A 437 22.11 20.42 -9.69
C ARG A 437 21.63 20.30 -11.13
N PRO A 438 22.55 20.14 -12.10
CA PRO A 438 22.18 19.79 -13.46
C PRO A 438 21.30 18.53 -13.51
N MET A 439 20.36 18.53 -14.44
CA MET A 439 19.48 17.40 -14.72
C MET A 439 20.30 16.23 -15.30
N ARG A 440 19.93 15.01 -14.92
CA ARG A 440 20.41 13.75 -15.49
C ARG A 440 19.26 12.98 -16.13
N VAL A 441 19.59 12.03 -16.99
CA VAL A 441 18.58 11.18 -17.67
C VAL A 441 17.77 10.36 -16.65
N GLU A 442 18.37 9.97 -15.53
CA GLU A 442 17.70 9.28 -14.42
C GLU A 442 16.63 10.13 -13.71
N ASP A 443 16.69 11.46 -13.83
CA ASP A 443 15.74 12.38 -13.19
C ASP A 443 14.45 12.57 -13.99
N LEU A 444 14.44 12.22 -15.29
CA LEU A 444 13.32 12.52 -16.20
C LEU A 444 11.97 11.96 -15.72
N PRO A 445 11.86 10.74 -15.16
CA PRO A 445 10.62 10.26 -14.57
C PRO A 445 10.15 11.13 -13.39
N GLY A 446 11.07 11.58 -12.54
CA GLY A 446 10.77 12.46 -11.41
C GLY A 446 10.30 13.85 -11.86
N MET A 447 10.93 14.39 -12.92
CA MET A 447 10.50 15.65 -13.54
C MET A 447 9.12 15.53 -14.16
N GLN A 448 8.84 14.44 -14.90
CA GLN A 448 7.54 14.19 -15.49
C GLN A 448 6.45 14.04 -14.42
N ALA A 449 6.73 13.32 -13.34
CA ALA A 449 5.81 13.22 -12.20
C ALA A 449 5.54 14.60 -11.56
N CYS A 450 6.57 15.43 -11.41
CA CYS A 450 6.43 16.79 -10.90
C CYS A 450 5.66 17.71 -11.86
N ASN A 451 5.75 17.51 -13.17
CA ASN A 451 4.94 18.22 -14.18
C ASN A 451 3.45 17.85 -14.05
N LEU A 452 3.14 16.54 -14.09
CA LEU A 452 1.77 16.00 -14.01
C LEU A 452 1.00 16.46 -12.77
N GLN A 453 1.70 16.67 -11.65
CA GLN A 453 1.08 17.14 -10.41
C GLN A 453 0.83 18.65 -10.36
N ASN A 454 1.50 19.45 -11.19
CA ASN A 454 1.53 20.90 -11.04
C ASN A 454 1.00 21.67 -12.25
N LEU A 455 1.08 21.11 -13.46
CA LEU A 455 0.78 21.80 -14.71
C LEU A 455 -0.19 20.99 -15.58
N PRO A 456 -1.19 21.64 -16.20
CA PRO A 456 -2.06 21.00 -17.17
C PRO A 456 -1.33 20.70 -18.51
N GLU A 457 -0.29 21.46 -18.84
CA GLU A 457 0.55 21.24 -20.02
C GLU A 457 1.54 20.09 -19.77
N ASN A 458 1.22 18.92 -20.35
CA ASN A 458 1.98 17.69 -20.17
C ASN A 458 2.67 17.25 -21.46
N TYR A 459 3.85 16.66 -21.32
CA TYR A 459 4.67 16.19 -22.44
C TYR A 459 4.97 14.69 -22.36
N THR A 460 5.17 14.08 -23.52
CA THR A 460 5.63 12.68 -23.60
C THR A 460 7.09 12.57 -23.16
N MET A 461 7.51 11.41 -22.66
CA MET A 461 8.92 11.18 -22.24
C MET A 461 9.92 11.44 -23.38
N LYS A 462 9.50 11.19 -24.64
CA LYS A 462 10.28 11.53 -25.83
C LYS A 462 10.70 13.01 -25.86
N TYR A 463 9.82 13.91 -25.45
CA TYR A 463 10.08 15.34 -25.44
C TYR A 463 11.09 15.74 -24.35
N TYR A 464 11.00 15.14 -23.16
CA TYR A 464 11.99 15.30 -22.09
C TYR A 464 13.37 14.76 -22.49
N MET A 465 13.42 13.57 -23.09
CA MET A 465 14.67 12.98 -23.62
C MET A 465 15.30 13.85 -24.71
N TYR A 466 14.51 14.42 -25.62
CA TYR A 466 15.00 15.35 -26.63
C TYR A 466 15.73 16.54 -25.98
N HIS A 467 15.13 17.21 -24.99
CA HIS A 467 15.80 18.30 -24.26
C HIS A 467 17.08 17.84 -23.56
N ALA A 468 17.03 16.68 -22.89
CA ALA A 468 18.16 16.14 -22.14
C ALA A 468 19.36 15.77 -23.02
N MET A 469 19.11 15.31 -24.26
CA MET A 469 20.16 14.91 -25.19
C MET A 469 20.68 16.08 -26.01
N THR A 470 19.83 17.04 -26.38
CA THR A 470 20.22 18.18 -27.21
C THR A 470 20.89 19.29 -26.39
N TRP A 471 20.38 19.60 -25.20
CA TRP A 471 20.92 20.66 -24.33
C TRP A 471 21.07 20.20 -22.86
N PRO A 472 21.97 19.25 -22.58
CA PRO A 472 22.10 18.65 -21.25
C PRO A 472 22.47 19.67 -20.15
N SER A 473 23.13 20.77 -20.52
CA SER A 473 23.75 21.69 -19.56
C SER A 473 22.86 22.83 -19.07
N ILE A 474 21.63 22.99 -19.58
CA ILE A 474 20.76 24.15 -19.27
C ILE A 474 19.49 23.78 -18.49
N SER A 475 19.24 22.49 -18.27
CA SER A 475 18.13 22.02 -17.45
C SER A 475 18.64 21.58 -16.07
N PHE A 476 17.90 21.92 -15.02
CA PHE A 476 18.30 21.71 -13.64
C PHE A 476 17.17 21.10 -12.83
N VAL A 477 17.54 20.39 -11.77
CA VAL A 477 16.61 19.81 -10.80
C VAL A 477 16.92 20.31 -9.40
N ALA A 478 15.87 20.45 -8.61
CA ALA A 478 15.94 20.62 -7.17
C ALA A 478 15.56 19.28 -6.53
N GLU A 479 16.52 18.67 -5.84
CA GLU A 479 16.33 17.43 -5.11
C GLU A 479 16.29 17.71 -3.60
N ASP A 480 15.40 17.00 -2.91
CA ASP A 480 15.43 16.97 -1.46
C ASP A 480 16.50 16.00 -0.95
N GLN A 481 16.64 15.89 0.37
CA GLN A 481 17.68 15.07 0.99
C GLN A 481 17.52 13.57 0.70
N GLY A 482 16.33 13.13 0.30
CA GLY A 482 16.04 11.74 -0.11
C GLY A 482 16.31 11.49 -1.60
N GLY A 483 16.89 12.45 -2.33
CA GLY A 483 17.11 12.36 -3.77
C GLY A 483 15.82 12.48 -4.60
N ARG A 484 14.70 12.87 -3.98
CA ARG A 484 13.44 13.06 -4.70
C ARG A 484 13.48 14.39 -5.44
N ILE A 485 13.10 14.38 -6.71
CA ILE A 485 12.92 15.61 -7.49
C ILE A 485 11.67 16.35 -6.99
N VAL A 486 11.87 17.51 -6.37
CA VAL A 486 10.79 18.35 -5.82
C VAL A 486 10.57 19.63 -6.62
N GLY A 487 11.47 19.93 -7.56
CA GLY A 487 11.29 20.95 -8.56
C GLY A 487 12.27 20.77 -9.71
N TYR A 488 11.97 21.35 -10.85
CA TYR A 488 12.86 21.31 -12.02
C TYR A 488 12.62 22.49 -12.94
N ILE A 489 13.62 22.76 -13.77
CA ILE A 489 13.53 23.60 -14.96
C ILE A 489 13.96 22.79 -16.18
N LEU A 490 13.09 22.75 -17.18
CA LEU A 490 13.34 22.15 -18.48
C LEU A 490 13.45 23.28 -19.49
N ALA A 491 14.59 23.36 -20.17
CA ALA A 491 14.87 24.44 -21.09
C ALA A 491 15.61 23.96 -22.34
N LYS A 492 15.48 24.74 -23.42
CA LYS A 492 16.11 24.51 -24.72
C LYS A 492 16.76 25.78 -25.27
N MET A 493 17.62 25.64 -26.26
CA MET A 493 17.94 26.74 -27.16
C MET A 493 16.95 26.75 -28.32
N ASP A 494 16.69 27.91 -28.89
CA ASP A 494 15.88 27.97 -30.11
C ASP A 494 16.72 27.49 -31.31
N GLU A 495 16.19 26.51 -32.06
CA GLU A 495 16.87 25.89 -33.21
C GLU A 495 16.60 26.66 -34.51
N GLU A 496 15.50 27.43 -34.56
CA GLU A 496 15.02 28.11 -35.76
C GLU A 496 15.33 29.61 -35.70
N THR A 497 16.56 29.99 -35.36
CA THR A 497 16.95 31.42 -35.38
C THR A 497 17.08 31.89 -36.83
N PRO A 498 16.23 32.80 -37.34
CA PRO A 498 16.37 33.33 -38.70
C PRO A 498 17.69 34.08 -38.87
N GLU A 499 18.22 34.16 -40.10
CA GLU A 499 19.44 34.92 -40.38
C GLU A 499 19.32 36.38 -39.86
N GLY A 500 20.12 36.72 -38.84
CA GLY A 500 20.14 38.04 -38.22
C GLY A 500 19.53 38.12 -36.81
N GLU A 501 18.87 37.08 -36.31
CA GLU A 501 18.44 37.02 -34.90
C GLU A 501 19.50 36.41 -33.98
N GLU A 502 19.56 36.95 -32.76
CA GLU A 502 20.51 36.50 -31.75
C GLU A 502 20.10 35.15 -31.15
N ALA A 503 21.09 34.27 -30.94
CA ALA A 503 20.87 32.99 -30.26
C ALA A 503 20.21 33.22 -28.90
N HIS A 504 19.17 32.45 -28.57
CA HIS A 504 18.42 32.65 -27.35
C HIS A 504 17.89 31.34 -26.75
N GLY A 505 17.74 31.35 -25.43
CA GLY A 505 17.19 30.22 -24.69
C GLY A 505 15.68 30.34 -24.54
N HIS A 506 15.00 29.22 -24.39
CA HIS A 506 13.58 29.15 -24.11
C HIS A 506 13.33 28.23 -22.91
N VAL A 507 12.57 28.72 -21.92
CA VAL A 507 12.13 27.91 -20.78
C VAL A 507 10.85 27.19 -21.14
N THR A 508 11.00 25.91 -21.48
CA THR A 508 9.88 25.02 -21.84
C THR A 508 8.97 24.75 -20.65
N SER A 509 9.52 24.49 -19.47
CA SER A 509 8.72 24.21 -18.27
C SER A 509 9.50 24.48 -16.98
N LEU A 510 8.84 25.08 -16.00
CA LEU A 510 9.36 25.29 -14.64
C LEU A 510 8.28 24.87 -13.64
N SER A 511 8.62 23.95 -12.75
CA SER A 511 7.67 23.45 -11.75
C SER A 511 8.35 23.17 -10.43
N VAL A 512 7.64 23.44 -9.34
CA VAL A 512 8.03 23.11 -7.97
C VAL A 512 6.78 22.58 -7.24
N LEU A 513 6.91 21.40 -6.62
CA LEU A 513 5.87 20.79 -5.81
C LEU A 513 5.31 21.78 -4.80
N ARG A 514 3.98 21.81 -4.62
CA ARG A 514 3.29 22.80 -3.78
C ARG A 514 3.86 22.88 -2.36
N SER A 515 4.24 21.74 -1.76
CA SER A 515 4.83 21.64 -0.42
C SER A 515 6.25 22.21 -0.30
N TYR A 516 6.95 22.46 -1.41
CA TYR A 516 8.31 23.01 -1.46
C TYR A 516 8.36 24.43 -2.07
N ARG A 517 7.19 25.04 -2.29
CA ARG A 517 7.10 26.45 -2.72
C ARG A 517 7.46 27.40 -1.58
N ARG A 518 7.73 28.66 -1.93
CA ARG A 518 8.19 29.73 -1.00
C ARG A 518 9.57 29.51 -0.37
N LEU A 519 10.30 28.47 -0.79
CA LEU A 519 11.71 28.22 -0.44
C LEU A 519 12.72 28.84 -1.43
N GLY A 520 12.23 29.63 -2.40
CA GLY A 520 13.08 30.26 -3.42
C GLY A 520 13.63 29.32 -4.50
N LEU A 521 13.19 28.05 -4.54
CA LEU A 521 13.70 27.04 -5.48
C LEU A 521 13.50 27.43 -6.95
N ALA A 522 12.31 27.91 -7.31
CA ALA A 522 12.01 28.33 -8.67
C ALA A 522 12.94 29.46 -9.16
N LYS A 523 13.25 30.42 -8.28
CA LYS A 523 14.21 31.50 -8.56
C LYS A 523 15.60 30.93 -8.81
N LYS A 524 16.09 30.04 -7.93
CA LYS A 524 17.42 29.45 -8.05
C LYS A 524 17.56 28.60 -9.32
N LEU A 525 16.56 27.78 -9.65
CA LEU A 525 16.51 26.99 -10.88
C LEU A 525 16.58 27.88 -12.12
N MET A 526 15.80 28.97 -12.14
CA MET A 526 15.84 29.95 -13.23
C MET A 526 17.21 30.58 -13.39
N VAL A 527 17.81 31.08 -12.31
CA VAL A 527 19.14 31.73 -12.35
C VAL A 527 20.20 30.77 -12.89
N GLN A 528 20.23 29.52 -12.40
CA GLN A 528 21.20 28.51 -12.87
C GLN A 528 21.04 28.20 -14.37
N SER A 529 19.79 28.06 -14.84
CA SER A 529 19.51 27.84 -16.26
C SER A 529 19.92 29.03 -17.13
N GLN A 530 19.62 30.25 -16.69
CA GLN A 530 19.99 31.50 -17.37
C GLN A 530 21.50 31.67 -17.49
N GLU A 531 22.23 31.47 -16.40
CA GLU A 531 23.69 31.52 -16.38
C GLU A 531 24.29 30.48 -17.34
N ALA A 532 23.78 29.25 -17.32
CA ALA A 532 24.22 28.19 -18.23
C ALA A 532 23.93 28.51 -19.70
N MET A 533 22.75 29.08 -20.02
CA MET A 533 22.42 29.52 -21.39
C MET A 533 23.38 30.61 -21.88
N ALA A 534 23.65 31.62 -21.05
CA ALA A 534 24.56 32.71 -21.39
C ALA A 534 26.01 32.22 -21.57
N GLN A 535 26.51 31.43 -20.63
CA GLN A 535 27.92 31.02 -20.61
C GLN A 535 28.25 29.95 -21.65
N ILE A 536 27.38 28.94 -21.82
CA ILE A 536 27.66 27.77 -22.65
C ILE A 536 27.22 28.01 -24.09
N TYR A 537 26.03 28.59 -24.27
CA TYR A 537 25.40 28.74 -25.59
C TYR A 537 25.40 30.17 -26.10
N ARG A 538 25.99 31.13 -25.35
CA ARG A 538 26.07 32.56 -25.71
C ARG A 538 24.69 33.13 -26.04
N ALA A 539 23.67 32.70 -25.29
CA ALA A 539 22.32 33.21 -25.45
C ALA A 539 22.26 34.70 -25.08
N SER A 540 21.80 35.56 -26.00
CA SER A 540 21.62 36.99 -25.73
C SER A 540 20.38 37.27 -24.86
N TYR A 541 19.41 36.37 -24.86
CA TYR A 541 18.22 36.48 -24.02
C TYR A 541 17.60 35.11 -23.73
N VAL A 542 16.66 35.10 -22.78
CA VAL A 542 15.79 33.95 -22.49
C VAL A 542 14.32 34.35 -22.67
N SER A 543 13.53 33.47 -23.27
CA SER A 543 12.08 33.63 -23.47
C SER A 543 11.26 32.57 -22.72
N LEU A 544 10.01 32.89 -22.41
CA LEU A 544 9.04 31.95 -21.82
C LEU A 544 7.60 32.42 -22.06
N HIS A 545 6.65 31.50 -21.86
CA HIS A 545 5.22 31.78 -21.86
C HIS A 545 4.63 31.59 -20.45
N VAL A 546 3.72 32.47 -20.06
CA VAL A 546 3.02 32.37 -18.76
C VAL A 546 1.53 32.71 -18.89
N ARG A 547 0.67 31.91 -18.26
CA ARG A 547 -0.78 32.14 -18.17
C ARG A 547 -1.09 33.51 -17.54
N LYS A 548 -2.04 34.26 -18.10
CA LYS A 548 -2.48 35.54 -17.53
C LYS A 548 -3.03 35.40 -16.11
N SER A 549 -3.70 34.28 -15.82
CA SER A 549 -4.28 33.97 -14.52
C SER A 549 -3.25 33.60 -13.44
N ASN A 550 -2.02 33.22 -13.83
CA ASN A 550 -1.02 32.68 -12.90
C ASN A 550 -0.23 33.79 -12.17
N ARG A 551 -0.87 34.40 -11.16
CA ARG A 551 -0.30 35.49 -10.36
C ARG A 551 1.04 35.15 -9.70
N ALA A 552 1.22 33.91 -9.25
CA ALA A 552 2.46 33.49 -8.59
C ALA A 552 3.64 33.44 -9.56
N ALA A 553 3.44 32.88 -10.76
CA ALA A 553 4.46 32.87 -11.80
C ALA A 553 4.75 34.28 -12.33
N LEU A 554 3.72 35.12 -12.49
CA LEU A 554 3.90 36.51 -12.91
C LEU A 554 4.76 37.31 -11.93
N SER A 555 4.54 37.16 -10.62
CA SER A 555 5.37 37.85 -9.62
C SER A 555 6.82 37.32 -9.59
N LEU A 556 7.01 36.01 -9.81
CA LEU A 556 8.35 35.45 -9.96
C LEU A 556 9.07 36.03 -11.19
N TYR A 557 8.45 35.97 -12.36
CA TYR A 557 9.12 36.37 -13.60
C TYR A 557 9.31 37.88 -13.70
N LYS A 558 8.25 38.66 -13.45
CA LYS A 558 8.30 40.12 -13.59
C LYS A 558 9.01 40.79 -12.41
N ASP A 559 8.52 40.57 -11.19
CA ASP A 559 8.95 41.36 -10.03
C ASP A 559 10.29 40.86 -9.46
N THR A 560 10.55 39.55 -9.54
CA THR A 560 11.74 38.94 -8.92
C THR A 560 12.90 38.73 -9.89
N LEU A 561 12.62 38.32 -11.13
CA LEU A 561 13.62 37.97 -12.14
C LEU A 561 13.80 39.03 -13.23
N GLY A 562 12.92 40.04 -13.30
CA GLY A 562 13.05 41.17 -14.21
C GLY A 562 12.64 40.88 -15.66
N PHE A 563 11.84 39.85 -15.92
CA PHE A 563 11.29 39.60 -17.26
C PHE A 563 10.32 40.71 -17.67
N THR A 564 10.40 41.10 -18.93
CA THR A 564 9.47 42.04 -19.57
C THR A 564 8.50 41.31 -20.49
N VAL A 565 7.25 41.74 -20.52
CA VAL A 565 6.25 41.22 -21.48
C VAL A 565 6.57 41.80 -22.86
N LYS A 566 6.80 40.94 -23.85
CA LYS A 566 7.02 41.33 -25.24
C LYS A 566 5.68 41.48 -25.96
N GLU A 567 4.82 40.49 -25.83
CA GLU A 567 3.51 40.45 -26.48
C GLU A 567 2.51 39.55 -25.73
N ILE A 568 1.25 39.59 -26.18
CA ILE A 568 0.17 38.75 -25.68
C ILE A 568 -0.26 37.82 -26.81
N GLU A 569 -0.10 36.52 -26.59
CA GLU A 569 -0.55 35.49 -27.54
C GLU A 569 -1.96 35.04 -27.15
N LYS A 570 -2.93 35.30 -28.05
CA LYS A 570 -4.33 35.00 -27.81
C LYS A 570 -4.62 33.52 -28.00
N GLY A 571 -5.33 32.91 -27.06
CA GLY A 571 -5.71 31.49 -27.14
C GLY A 571 -4.54 30.52 -27.26
N TYR A 572 -3.42 30.84 -26.63
CA TYR A 572 -2.18 30.05 -26.71
C TYR A 572 -2.32 28.67 -26.05
N TYR A 573 -3.00 28.61 -24.91
CA TYR A 573 -3.18 27.35 -24.18
C TYR A 573 -4.36 26.54 -24.71
N ALA A 574 -4.34 25.22 -24.49
CA ALA A 574 -5.36 24.30 -25.03
C ALA A 574 -6.79 24.58 -24.54
N ASP A 575 -6.94 25.23 -23.39
CA ASP A 575 -8.20 25.71 -22.83
C ASP A 575 -8.64 27.09 -23.35
N GLY A 576 -7.90 27.66 -24.30
CA GLY A 576 -8.16 28.96 -24.90
C GLY A 576 -7.67 30.15 -24.07
N GLU A 577 -6.93 29.94 -22.98
CA GLU A 577 -6.36 31.04 -22.20
C GLU A 577 -5.23 31.73 -22.99
N ASP A 578 -5.15 33.05 -22.88
CA ASP A 578 -4.05 33.85 -23.42
C ASP A 578 -2.74 33.65 -22.62
N ALA A 579 -1.60 33.76 -23.30
CA ALA A 579 -0.27 33.79 -22.69
C ALA A 579 0.38 35.18 -22.77
N TYR A 580 1.14 35.54 -21.76
CA TYR A 580 2.18 36.56 -21.89
C TYR A 580 3.45 35.89 -22.40
N ALA A 581 3.94 36.32 -23.57
CA ALA A 581 5.27 35.99 -24.03
C ALA A 581 6.26 36.96 -23.36
N MET A 582 7.14 36.43 -22.52
CA MET A 582 8.06 37.21 -21.70
C MET A 582 9.51 36.99 -22.14
N ARG A 583 10.32 38.04 -22.01
CA ARG A 583 11.75 38.04 -22.36
C ARG A 583 12.59 38.68 -21.27
N LEU A 584 13.78 38.14 -21.05
CA LEU A 584 14.85 38.72 -20.24
C LEU A 584 16.16 38.71 -21.03
N THR A 585 16.77 39.87 -21.23
CA THR A 585 18.10 39.99 -21.83
C THR A 585 19.17 39.45 -20.87
N LEU A 586 20.00 38.55 -21.35
CA LEU A 586 21.11 37.97 -20.62
C LEU A 586 22.37 38.84 -20.87
N LYS A 587 23.28 38.88 -19.89
CA LYS A 587 24.51 39.68 -19.95
C LYS A 587 25.73 38.82 -20.13
#